data_AF-A0A7V7WP98-F1
#
_entry.id   AF-A0A7V7WP98-F1
#
_cell.length_a   1.000
_cell.length_b   1.000
_cell.length_c   1.000
_cell.angle_alpha   90.00
_cell.angle_beta   90.00
_cell.angle_gamma   90.00
#
_symmetry.space_group_name_H-M   'P 1'
#
loop_
_entity.id
_entity.type
_entity.pdbx_description
1 polymer ?
#
loop_
_entity_poly.entity_id
_entity_poly.type
_entity_poly.pdbx_seq_one_letter_code
_entity_poly.pdbx_strand_id
1 'polypeptide(L)'
;MSPDQDAATGWTVPVHTGVLVLASGEAIFGFGFGGGGEAVGEVCFNTAMTGYQEILTDPSYAGQIVTFTFPHIGNVGTNDEDIEDLNPAARAGAVGAVFRADVTHPSNYRASGALDQWLKRRG
;
A
#
# COMPACT_ATOMS: atom_id res chain seq x y z
N MET A 1 14.40 -26.32 -2.71
CA MET A 1 14.89 -26.24 -4.11
C MET A 1 16.32 -25.73 -4.07
N SER A 2 17.20 -26.30 -4.88
CA SER A 2 18.63 -25.96 -4.89
C SER A 2 18.85 -24.53 -5.45
N PRO A 3 19.71 -23.70 -4.85
CA PRO A 3 19.98 -22.33 -5.32
C PRO A 3 20.73 -22.25 -6.66
N ASP A 4 21.19 -23.37 -7.23
CA ASP A 4 22.04 -23.39 -8.41
C ASP A 4 21.31 -23.45 -9.77
N GLN A 5 19.97 -23.43 -9.80
CA GLN A 5 19.21 -23.56 -11.07
C GLN A 5 18.79 -22.23 -11.72
N ASP A 6 18.89 -21.10 -11.03
CA ASP A 6 18.41 -19.80 -11.55
C ASP A 6 19.48 -18.96 -12.27
N ALA A 7 20.75 -19.40 -12.29
CA ALA A 7 21.85 -18.63 -12.88
C ALA A 7 21.98 -18.76 -14.42
N ALA A 8 21.19 -19.62 -15.08
CA ALA A 8 21.38 -19.98 -16.49
C ALA A 8 20.48 -19.23 -17.50
N THR A 9 19.52 -18.44 -17.02
CA THR A 9 18.70 -17.55 -17.87
C THR A 9 18.99 -16.13 -17.44
N GLY A 10 19.42 -15.24 -18.34
CA GLY A 10 19.77 -13.83 -18.05
C GLY A 10 18.61 -12.95 -17.54
N TRP A 11 17.55 -13.55 -17.00
CA TRP A 11 16.42 -12.95 -16.32
C TRP A 11 16.51 -13.30 -14.84
N THR A 12 16.94 -12.36 -14.01
CA THR A 12 16.84 -12.52 -12.56
C THR A 12 15.38 -12.39 -12.14
N VAL A 13 14.84 -13.43 -11.51
CA VAL A 13 13.53 -13.36 -10.86
C VAL A 13 13.59 -12.30 -9.75
N PRO A 14 12.66 -11.32 -9.73
CA PRO A 14 12.66 -10.30 -8.69
C PRO A 14 12.46 -10.94 -7.31
N VAL A 15 13.30 -10.56 -6.34
CA VAL A 15 13.16 -10.99 -4.95
C VAL A 15 12.04 -10.18 -4.30
N HIS A 16 11.03 -10.86 -3.76
CA HIS A 16 9.94 -10.22 -3.01
C HIS A 16 10.47 -9.46 -1.80
N THR A 17 9.94 -8.25 -1.58
CA THR A 17 10.36 -7.36 -0.49
C THR A 17 9.27 -7.15 0.56
N GLY A 18 8.09 -7.75 0.38
CA GLY A 18 6.99 -7.69 1.34
C GLY A 18 6.18 -8.98 1.34
N VAL A 19 5.48 -9.22 2.44
CA VAL A 19 4.60 -10.38 2.63
C VAL A 19 3.40 -9.99 3.49
N LEU A 20 2.20 -10.42 3.09
CA LEU A 20 1.00 -10.40 3.92
C LEU A 20 0.79 -11.82 4.47
N VAL A 21 0.75 -11.95 5.80
CA VAL A 21 0.49 -13.23 6.47
C VAL A 21 -0.86 -13.16 7.16
N LEU A 22 -1.77 -14.08 6.80
CA LEU A 22 -3.10 -14.16 7.40
C LEU A 22 -3.10 -15.08 8.62
N ALA A 23 -4.09 -14.91 9.50
CA ALA A 23 -4.26 -15.75 10.69
C ALA A 23 -4.47 -17.24 10.36
N SER A 24 -4.89 -17.57 9.13
CA SER A 24 -4.98 -18.94 8.61
C SER A 24 -3.61 -19.59 8.34
N GLY A 25 -2.52 -18.82 8.38
CA GLY A 25 -1.18 -19.24 7.97
C GLY A 25 -0.89 -19.04 6.48
N GLU A 26 -1.85 -18.53 5.71
CA GLU A 26 -1.63 -18.16 4.31
C GLU A 26 -0.67 -16.98 4.20
N ALA A 27 0.33 -17.09 3.31
CA ALA A 27 1.32 -16.06 3.05
C ALA A 27 1.26 -15.62 1.58
N ILE A 28 1.02 -14.33 1.36
CA ILE A 28 0.92 -13.71 0.04
C ILE A 28 2.13 -12.79 -0.14
N PHE A 29 3.02 -13.17 -1.06
CA PHE A 29 4.26 -12.44 -1.31
C PHE A 29 4.08 -11.33 -2.36
N GLY A 30 4.76 -10.21 -2.14
CA GLY A 30 4.69 -9.04 -3.01
C GLY A 30 5.90 -8.12 -2.86
N PHE A 31 5.71 -6.87 -3.23
CA PHE A 31 6.76 -5.84 -3.18
C PHE A 31 6.30 -4.68 -2.32
N GLY A 32 7.11 -4.32 -1.32
CA GLY A 32 6.88 -3.14 -0.50
C GLY A 32 7.33 -1.87 -1.23
N PHE A 33 6.48 -0.84 -1.23
CA PHE A 33 6.78 0.49 -1.78
C PHE A 33 6.40 1.64 -0.82
N GLY A 34 5.80 1.34 0.33
CA GLY A 34 5.46 2.30 1.39
C GLY A 34 6.55 2.44 2.46
N GLY A 35 6.14 2.77 3.69
CA GLY A 35 7.01 2.69 4.86
C GLY A 35 7.54 1.27 5.06
N GLY A 36 8.82 1.12 5.36
CA GLY A 36 9.39 -0.17 5.74
C GLY A 36 9.01 -0.53 7.17
N GLY A 37 9.01 -1.83 7.50
CA GLY A 37 8.68 -2.32 8.84
C GLY A 37 7.62 -3.42 8.80
N GLU A 38 6.93 -3.58 9.92
CA GLU A 38 5.84 -4.53 10.08
C GLU A 38 4.63 -3.85 10.73
N ALA A 39 3.43 -4.28 10.34
CA ALA A 39 2.18 -3.85 10.92
C ALA A 39 1.27 -5.06 11.13
N VAL A 40 0.52 -5.04 12.24
CA VAL A 40 -0.48 -6.05 12.57
C VAL A 40 -1.83 -5.36 12.62
N GLY A 41 -2.82 -5.92 11.94
CA GLY A 41 -4.15 -5.36 11.88
C GLY A 41 -5.18 -6.32 11.30
N GLU A 42 -6.45 -5.95 11.45
CA GLU A 42 -7.54 -6.64 10.75
C GLU A 42 -7.42 -6.36 9.25
N VAL A 43 -7.41 -7.41 8.43
CA VAL A 43 -7.43 -7.26 6.97
C VAL A 43 -8.87 -7.08 6.52
N CYS A 44 -9.17 -5.93 5.93
CA CYS A 44 -10.46 -5.65 5.31
C CYS A 44 -10.29 -5.38 3.81
N PHE A 45 -11.40 -5.33 3.07
CA PHE A 45 -11.39 -4.91 1.67
C PHE A 45 -12.34 -3.75 1.42
N ASN A 46 -11.95 -2.85 0.52
CA ASN A 46 -12.76 -1.71 0.11
C ASN A 46 -12.94 -1.72 -1.42
N THR A 47 -14.18 -1.52 -1.87
CA THR A 47 -14.59 -1.59 -3.28
C THR A 47 -14.55 -0.25 -4.02
N ALA A 48 -14.14 0.82 -3.34
CA ALA A 48 -13.97 2.14 -3.94
C ALA A 48 -12.90 2.09 -5.05
N MET A 49 -13.24 2.68 -6.19
CA MET A 49 -12.32 2.82 -7.33
C MET A 49 -11.50 4.12 -7.29
N THR A 50 -11.89 5.06 -6.42
CA THR A 50 -11.27 6.38 -6.23
C THR A 50 -11.29 6.72 -4.73
N GLY A 51 -10.67 7.83 -4.34
CA GLY A 51 -10.70 8.29 -2.94
C GLY A 51 -9.80 7.48 -2.01
N TYR A 52 -8.72 6.88 -2.55
CA TYR A 52 -7.85 6.02 -1.76
C TYR A 52 -7.10 6.79 -0.67
N GLN A 53 -6.84 8.09 -0.86
CA GLN A 53 -6.11 8.87 0.12
C GLN A 53 -7.00 9.14 1.34
N GLU A 54 -8.23 9.57 1.09
CA GLU A 54 -9.29 9.80 2.06
C GLU A 54 -9.50 8.53 2.89
N ILE A 55 -9.67 7.38 2.23
CA ILE A 55 -9.81 6.06 2.87
C ILE A 55 -8.62 5.73 3.77
N LEU A 56 -7.39 5.94 3.29
CA LEU A 56 -6.19 5.65 4.09
C LEU A 56 -6.08 6.58 5.30
N THR A 57 -6.64 7.80 5.26
CA THR A 57 -6.65 8.75 6.37
C THR A 57 -7.88 8.66 7.27
N ASP A 58 -8.92 7.95 6.86
CA ASP A 58 -10.15 7.82 7.63
C ASP A 58 -9.89 7.06 8.96
N PRO A 59 -10.17 7.69 10.13
CA PRO A 59 -10.00 7.06 11.44
C PRO A 59 -10.80 5.75 11.64
N SER A 60 -11.82 5.49 10.83
CA SER A 60 -12.57 4.24 10.89
C SER A 60 -11.73 3.01 10.54
N TYR A 61 -10.62 3.19 9.82
CA TYR A 61 -9.65 2.14 9.49
C TYR A 61 -8.51 2.00 10.52
N ALA A 62 -8.61 2.63 11.71
CA ALA A 62 -7.62 2.49 12.76
C ALA A 62 -7.32 1.01 13.08
N GLY A 63 -6.05 0.62 12.98
CA GLY A 63 -5.63 -0.77 13.23
C GLY A 63 -6.02 -1.76 12.13
N GLN A 64 -6.46 -1.28 10.96
CA GLN A 64 -6.80 -2.12 9.82
C GLN A 64 -5.79 -2.02 8.68
N ILE A 65 -5.63 -3.12 7.96
CA ILE A 65 -4.89 -3.21 6.69
C ILE A 65 -5.92 -3.23 5.56
N VAL A 66 -5.95 -2.17 4.76
CA VAL A 66 -6.97 -1.99 3.71
C VAL A 66 -6.54 -2.63 2.41
N THR A 67 -7.32 -3.60 1.92
CA THR A 67 -7.13 -4.19 0.59
C THR A 67 -8.07 -3.53 -0.42
N PHE A 68 -7.51 -2.82 -1.41
CA PHE A 68 -8.32 -2.20 -2.44
C PHE A 68 -8.64 -3.20 -3.55
N THR A 69 -9.90 -3.29 -3.97
CA THR A 69 -10.28 -4.17 -5.09
C THR A 69 -9.97 -3.55 -6.45
N PHE A 70 -9.93 -2.22 -6.55
CA PHE A 70 -9.51 -1.55 -7.78
C PHE A 70 -7.98 -1.66 -7.95
N PRO A 71 -7.48 -2.10 -9.11
CA PRO A 71 -6.07 -2.46 -9.22
C PRO A 71 -5.10 -1.28 -9.24
N HIS A 72 -5.49 -0.15 -9.83
CA HIS A 72 -4.62 1.00 -10.07
C HIS A 72 -4.78 2.09 -9.01
N ILE A 73 -4.27 1.83 -7.81
CA ILE A 73 -4.25 2.79 -6.71
C ILE A 73 -3.03 3.73 -6.87
N GLY A 74 -3.22 5.04 -6.67
CA GLY A 74 -2.15 6.04 -6.79
C GLY A 74 -2.15 6.85 -8.10
N ASN A 75 -3.06 6.55 -9.03
CA ASN A 75 -3.13 7.19 -10.36
C ASN A 75 -3.30 8.72 -10.34
N VAL A 76 -3.88 9.28 -9.28
CA VAL A 76 -4.06 10.73 -9.10
C VAL A 76 -3.07 11.36 -8.11
N GLY A 77 -2.10 10.59 -7.62
CA GLY A 77 -1.12 11.03 -6.63
C GLY A 77 -1.74 11.28 -5.26
N THR A 78 -1.18 12.22 -4.52
CA THR A 78 -1.70 12.67 -3.23
C THR A 78 -1.68 14.19 -3.14
N ASN A 79 -2.50 14.77 -2.27
CA ASN A 79 -2.50 16.20 -1.95
C ASN A 79 -2.89 16.47 -0.48
N ASP A 80 -2.82 17.70 0.00
CA ASP A 80 -3.13 18.00 1.41
C ASP A 80 -4.63 18.20 1.66
N GLU A 81 -5.46 18.26 0.62
CA GLU A 81 -6.90 18.48 0.70
C GLU A 81 -7.68 17.17 0.90
N ASP A 82 -7.18 16.06 0.35
CA ASP A 82 -7.81 14.73 0.39
C ASP A 82 -7.40 13.96 1.67
N ILE A 83 -7.24 14.67 2.79
CA ILE A 83 -6.96 14.12 4.13
C ILE A 83 -8.24 14.20 4.97
N GLU A 84 -8.81 13.05 5.36
CA GLU A 84 -10.01 12.97 6.21
C GLU A 84 -9.68 13.03 7.72
N ASP A 85 -8.40 12.90 8.09
CA ASP A 85 -7.99 12.97 9.49
C ASP A 85 -8.06 14.42 10.00
N LEU A 86 -8.95 14.66 10.97
CA LEU A 86 -9.14 15.96 11.62
C LEU A 86 -8.05 16.28 12.66
N ASN A 87 -7.19 15.32 13.03
CA ASN A 87 -6.13 15.52 14.02
C ASN A 87 -4.75 15.05 13.54
N PRO A 88 -3.94 15.93 12.94
CA PRO A 88 -2.60 15.61 12.43
C PRO A 88 -1.63 15.01 13.47
N ALA A 89 -1.84 15.28 14.77
CA ALA A 89 -0.99 14.80 15.85
C ALA A 89 -1.32 13.37 16.31
N ALA A 90 -2.47 12.83 15.92
CA ALA A 90 -2.96 11.52 16.32
C ALA A 90 -3.42 10.72 15.09
N ARG A 91 -2.55 10.62 14.08
CA ARG A 91 -2.84 9.89 12.83
C ARG A 91 -3.42 8.51 13.12
N ALA A 92 -4.71 8.35 12.85
CA ALA A 92 -5.48 7.17 13.27
C ALA A 92 -6.06 6.36 12.11
N GLY A 93 -5.70 6.66 10.85
CA GLY A 93 -6.18 5.86 9.72
C GLY A 93 -5.52 4.47 9.60
N ALA A 94 -5.67 3.87 8.42
CA ALA A 94 -5.14 2.53 8.13
C ALA A 94 -3.66 2.36 8.52
N VAL A 95 -3.32 1.17 9.04
CA VAL A 95 -1.95 0.76 9.42
C VAL A 95 -1.22 0.02 8.30
N GLY A 96 -1.91 -0.29 7.21
CA GLY A 96 -1.34 -0.90 6.02
C GLY A 96 -2.29 -0.84 4.83
N ALA A 97 -1.75 -1.04 3.65
CA ALA A 97 -2.52 -1.04 2.41
C ALA A 97 -2.01 -2.13 1.45
N VAL A 98 -2.93 -2.80 0.76
CA VAL A 98 -2.63 -3.86 -0.21
C VAL A 98 -3.22 -3.49 -1.56
N PHE A 99 -2.37 -3.45 -2.59
CA PHE A 99 -2.74 -3.12 -3.96
C PHE A 99 -2.40 -4.27 -4.92
N ARG A 100 -3.09 -4.30 -6.07
CA ARG A 100 -2.89 -5.34 -7.08
C ARG A 100 -1.80 -4.98 -8.11
N ALA A 101 -1.71 -3.71 -8.51
CA ALA A 101 -0.77 -3.25 -9.53
C ALA A 101 0.29 -2.33 -8.91
N ASP A 102 1.40 -2.18 -9.62
CA ASP A 102 2.43 -1.22 -9.25
C ASP A 102 1.87 0.21 -9.26
N VAL A 103 2.32 1.01 -8.29
CA VAL A 103 1.99 2.43 -8.23
C VAL A 103 2.67 3.14 -9.41
N THR A 104 1.87 3.80 -10.24
CA THR A 104 2.37 4.55 -11.40
C THR A 104 2.66 6.00 -11.03
N HIS A 105 3.35 6.71 -11.93
CA HIS A 105 3.43 8.17 -11.84
C HIS A 105 2.02 8.79 -11.83
N PRO A 106 1.77 9.79 -10.97
CA PRO A 106 0.46 10.40 -10.88
C PRO A 106 0.17 11.29 -12.09
N SER A 107 -1.09 11.32 -12.52
CA SER A 107 -1.56 12.17 -13.62
C SER A 107 -2.86 12.88 -13.23
N ASN A 108 -2.74 13.89 -12.37
CA ASN A 108 -3.84 14.74 -11.95
C ASN A 108 -3.32 16.15 -11.66
N TYR A 109 -4.09 17.19 -12.04
CA TYR A 109 -3.70 18.59 -11.82
C TYR A 109 -3.59 18.97 -10.33
N ARG A 110 -4.29 18.24 -9.44
CA ARG A 110 -4.24 18.41 -7.98
C ARG A 110 -3.08 17.67 -7.33
N ALA A 111 -2.36 16.80 -8.05
CA ALA A 111 -1.31 15.99 -7.45
C ALA A 111 -0.15 16.86 -6.94
N SER A 112 0.12 16.85 -5.64
CA SER A 112 1.30 17.49 -5.04
C SER A 112 2.43 16.49 -4.76
N GLY A 113 2.16 15.19 -4.82
CA GLY A 113 3.16 14.14 -4.64
C GLY A 113 2.72 12.77 -5.16
N ALA A 114 3.68 11.85 -5.25
CA ALA A 114 3.44 10.45 -5.56
C ALA A 114 3.01 9.66 -4.31
N LEU A 115 2.15 8.65 -4.51
CA LEU A 115 1.58 7.85 -3.42
C LEU A 115 2.67 7.09 -2.64
N ASP A 116 3.68 6.54 -3.29
CA ASP A 116 4.77 5.80 -2.62
C ASP A 116 5.54 6.69 -1.64
N GLN A 117 5.85 7.93 -2.05
CA GLN A 117 6.54 8.90 -1.22
C GLN A 117 5.66 9.37 -0.06
N TRP A 118 4.36 9.52 -0.31
CA TRP A 118 3.40 9.88 0.73
C TRP A 118 3.27 8.78 1.79
N LEU A 119 3.18 7.51 1.37
CA LEU A 119 3.17 6.36 2.28
C LEU A 119 4.46 6.26 3.09
N LYS A 120 5.63 6.39 2.46
CA LYS A 120 6.94 6.39 3.16
C LYS A 120 7.03 7.48 4.25
N ARG A 121 6.47 8.67 4.01
CA ARG A 121 6.43 9.76 5.01
C ARG A 121 5.44 9.50 6.13
N ARG A 122 4.43 8.67 5.90
CA ARG A 122 3.41 8.34 6.90
C ARG A 122 3.90 7.28 7.88
N GLY A 123 4.81 6.41 7.44
CA GLY A 123 5.18 5.19 8.15
C GLY A 123 4.19 4.08 7.87
#